data_AF-A0A3N9XYD2-F1
#
_entry.id   AF-A0A3N9XYD2-F1
#
_cell.length_a   1.000
_cell.length_b   1.000
_cell.length_c   1.000
_cell.angle_alpha   90.00
_cell.angle_beta   90.00
_cell.angle_gamma   90.00
#
_symmetry.space_group_name_H-M   'P 1'
#
loop_
_entity.id
_entity.type
_entity.pdbx_description
1 polymer ?
#
loop_
_entity_poly.entity_id
_entity_poly.type
_entity_poly.pdbx_seq_one_letter_code
_entity_poly.pdbx_strand_id
1 'polypeptide(L)'
;MSNGWVLPDEVLRDAPAYTPRPGELADLELLLTGAYAPLTGFMTRADLVSVSRRARLADGTPWQVAVVLQVPAALAQSFDPRDPARRALVLTDGEGAPAAALDVADVWPVREGVAGVGGQVRRLGDGGHGPFQRLRRNPEEVRALLPPGRVLGVIADRPLHRPQLAQIAHAARTLAAHLLVMIPVGEGGVDGLPPEALVRTIFAARDRMPPATLVAVPLSHRREEISDALLRARVSAAYGVTHLLSTGDMLSGAGLRVLVPRELAYDNRDGQWRWREDIPPRNRRLALTQPEIDDLLDRGFPLPEWHTPPAVARELARARPPRRQRGLVVFLTGLSGSGKSTIARGLADALRESGDRTLTLLDGDVVRRELSAGLGFSKADRDLNVRRIGWVAAEIARHRGVGICCPIAPYAAARATAREMALAAGAGFVLVHVATPLEVCEQRDRKGLYARARAGLLTGMTGIDDPYEEPTDADLVLDTTDLSVADAVQAVLHHLTETGWVELTIASA
;
A
#
# COMPACT_ATOMS: atom_id res chain seq x y z
N MET A 1 15.20 -5.68 35.33
CA MET A 1 15.30 -4.54 36.26
C MET A 1 14.47 -3.41 35.67
N SER A 2 13.35 -3.10 36.31
CA SER A 2 12.44 -2.03 35.90
C SER A 2 13.13 -0.69 36.18
N ASN A 3 13.61 -0.01 35.14
CA ASN A 3 13.99 1.39 35.27
C ASN A 3 12.69 2.20 35.39
N GLY A 4 12.31 2.46 36.63
CA GLY A 4 11.10 3.17 37.05
C GLY A 4 11.05 4.60 36.53
N TRP A 5 10.68 4.75 35.26
CA TRP A 5 10.25 6.01 34.69
C TRP A 5 8.73 6.06 34.73
N VAL A 6 8.19 6.92 35.60
CA VAL A 6 6.76 7.18 35.73
C VAL A 6 6.56 8.65 35.40
N LEU A 7 6.08 8.95 34.19
CA LEU A 7 5.42 10.25 33.99
C LEU A 7 4.18 10.27 34.87
N PRO A 8 3.96 11.32 35.67
CA PRO A 8 2.70 11.49 36.38
C PRO A 8 1.53 11.43 35.41
N ASP A 9 0.42 10.79 35.79
CA ASP A 9 -0.77 10.67 34.94
C ASP A 9 -1.33 12.03 34.50
N GLU A 10 -1.12 13.08 35.30
CA GLU A 10 -1.46 14.47 34.98
C GLU A 10 -0.66 14.98 33.78
N VAL A 11 0.64 14.69 33.71
CA VAL A 11 1.52 15.08 32.59
C VAL A 11 1.12 14.33 31.31
N LEU A 12 0.69 13.08 31.42
CA LEU A 12 0.22 12.30 30.27
C LEU A 12 -1.14 12.76 29.75
N ARG A 13 -2.02 13.27 30.63
CA ARG A 13 -3.35 13.77 30.25
C ARG A 13 -3.26 15.02 29.39
N ASP A 14 -2.34 15.92 29.73
CA ASP A 14 -2.17 17.21 29.05
C ASP A 14 -1.11 17.17 27.94
N ALA A 15 -0.46 16.02 27.75
CA ALA A 15 0.53 15.82 26.70
C ALA A 15 -0.11 15.88 25.30
N PRO A 16 0.59 16.46 24.31
CA PRO A 16 0.12 16.40 22.93
C PRO A 16 0.10 14.95 22.43
N ALA A 17 -0.83 14.68 21.51
CA ALA A 17 -0.97 13.38 20.85
C ALA A 17 -0.51 13.44 19.39
N TYR A 18 0.05 12.34 18.91
CA TYR A 18 0.48 12.18 17.52
C TYR A 18 0.29 10.75 17.05
N THR A 19 -0.34 10.57 15.89
CA THR A 19 -0.37 9.27 15.19
C THR A 19 0.86 9.18 14.27
N PRO A 20 1.81 8.28 14.53
CA PRO A 20 2.95 8.06 13.66
C PRO A 20 2.54 7.51 12.29
N ARG A 21 3.43 7.62 11.30
CA ARG A 21 3.22 7.00 9.99
C ARG A 21 3.21 5.47 10.12
N PRO A 22 2.62 4.71 9.17
CA PRO A 22 2.54 3.25 9.26
C PRO A 22 3.87 2.55 9.60
N GLY A 23 4.96 2.93 8.94
CA GLY A 23 6.29 2.38 9.25
C GLY A 23 6.83 2.74 10.64
N GLU A 24 6.51 3.93 11.16
CA GLU A 24 6.91 4.36 12.50
C GLU A 24 6.04 3.70 13.59
N LEU A 25 4.77 3.43 13.29
CA LEU A 25 3.88 2.61 14.13
C LEU A 25 4.39 1.17 14.22
N ALA A 26 4.87 0.61 13.12
CA ALA A 26 5.46 -0.71 13.09
C ALA A 26 6.75 -0.77 13.93
N ASP A 27 7.63 0.24 13.80
CA ASP A 27 8.80 0.39 14.67
C ASP A 27 8.42 0.53 16.14
N LEU A 28 7.39 1.33 16.46
CA LEU A 28 6.87 1.46 17.82
C LEU A 28 6.42 0.09 18.36
N GLU A 29 5.69 -0.70 17.59
CA GLU A 29 5.26 -2.05 18.01
C GLU A 29 6.47 -2.97 18.26
N LEU A 30 7.53 -2.90 17.44
CA LEU A 30 8.77 -3.67 17.63
C LEU A 30 9.58 -3.21 18.86
N LEU A 31 9.57 -1.91 19.18
CA LEU A 31 10.13 -1.38 20.42
C LEU A 31 9.36 -1.91 21.65
N LEU A 32 8.03 -1.77 21.63
CA LEU A 32 7.16 -2.13 22.75
C LEU A 32 7.07 -3.65 23.02
N THR A 33 7.36 -4.47 22.01
CA THR A 33 7.43 -5.94 22.16
C THR A 33 8.82 -6.43 22.52
N GLY A 34 9.83 -5.56 22.52
CA GLY A 34 11.22 -5.95 22.77
C GLY A 34 11.89 -6.66 21.59
N ALA A 35 11.24 -6.70 20.42
CA ALA A 35 11.85 -7.22 19.19
C ALA A 35 13.07 -6.40 18.74
N TYR A 36 13.11 -5.12 19.15
CA TYR A 36 14.24 -4.22 18.98
C TYR A 36 15.19 -4.17 20.19
N ALA A 37 15.10 -5.08 21.16
CA ALA A 37 16.08 -5.10 22.24
C ALA A 37 17.53 -5.14 21.70
N PRO A 38 18.49 -4.38 22.28
CA PRO A 38 18.36 -3.58 23.51
C PRO A 38 17.81 -2.16 23.31
N LEU A 39 17.40 -1.76 22.11
CA LEU A 39 16.79 -0.44 21.87
C LEU A 39 15.39 -0.39 22.53
N THR A 40 15.15 0.67 23.30
CA THR A 40 13.94 0.87 24.13
C THR A 40 13.18 2.15 23.77
N GLY A 41 13.54 2.80 22.68
CA GLY A 41 12.99 4.09 22.27
C GLY A 41 13.35 4.47 20.84
N PHE A 42 12.78 5.58 20.37
CA PHE A 42 13.23 6.22 19.14
C PHE A 42 14.57 6.91 19.39
N MET A 43 15.48 6.84 18.42
CA MET A 43 16.84 7.34 18.57
C MET A 43 16.91 8.85 18.73
N THR A 44 17.82 9.31 19.57
CA THR A 44 18.21 10.73 19.64
C THR A 44 19.13 11.11 18.49
N ARG A 45 19.38 12.39 18.27
CA ARG A 45 20.37 12.85 17.28
C ARG A 45 21.77 12.31 17.60
N ALA A 46 22.14 12.23 18.87
CA ALA A 46 23.41 11.66 19.30
C ALA A 46 23.54 10.18 18.91
N ASP A 47 22.47 9.40 19.09
CA ASP A 47 22.42 8.00 18.66
C ASP A 47 22.58 7.89 17.15
N LEU A 48 21.87 8.71 16.37
CA LEU A 48 21.94 8.69 14.91
C LEU A 48 23.36 8.97 14.39
N VAL A 49 24.05 9.98 14.96
CA VAL A 49 25.45 10.28 14.62
C VAL A 49 26.39 9.13 15.03
N SER A 50 26.14 8.50 16.17
CA SER A 50 26.97 7.37 16.62
C SER A 50 26.75 6.13 15.73
N VAL A 51 25.51 5.81 15.40
CA VAL A 51 25.13 4.66 14.55
C VAL A 51 25.74 4.82 13.17
N SER A 52 25.64 6.00 12.56
CA SER A 52 26.19 6.25 11.22
C SER A 52 27.72 6.15 11.15
N ARG A 53 28.42 6.35 12.26
CA ARG A 53 29.89 6.33 12.32
C ARG A 53 30.48 5.04 12.85
N ARG A 54 29.80 4.39 13.79
CA ARG A 54 30.35 3.31 14.63
C ARG A 54 29.46 2.08 14.73
N ALA A 55 28.27 2.10 14.13
CA ALA A 55 27.29 1.03 14.26
C ALA A 55 26.97 0.69 15.75
N ARG A 56 26.89 1.75 16.57
CA ARG A 56 26.57 1.73 18.00
C ARG A 56 25.72 2.92 18.38
N LEU A 57 24.86 2.79 19.38
CA LEU A 57 24.18 3.91 20.03
C LEU A 57 25.20 4.84 20.73
N ALA A 58 24.76 6.00 21.21
CA ALA A 58 25.64 6.97 21.85
C ALA A 58 26.29 6.44 23.15
N ASP A 59 25.61 5.53 23.84
CA ASP A 59 26.08 4.85 25.06
C ASP A 59 27.04 3.68 24.76
N GLY A 60 27.32 3.38 23.49
CA GLY A 60 28.18 2.29 23.05
C GLY A 60 27.45 0.97 22.76
N THR A 61 26.14 0.88 23.00
CA THR A 61 25.33 -0.32 22.73
C THR A 61 25.33 -0.69 21.24
N PRO A 62 25.58 -1.97 20.85
CA PRO A 62 25.60 -2.37 19.44
C PRO A 62 24.25 -2.19 18.70
N TRP A 63 24.23 -1.32 17.70
CA TRP A 63 23.04 -1.04 16.90
C TRP A 63 23.37 -0.39 15.55
N GLN A 64 22.74 -0.85 14.47
CA GLN A 64 23.19 -0.54 13.10
C GLN A 64 22.18 0.20 12.22
N VAL A 65 20.90 0.25 12.58
CA VAL A 65 19.84 0.76 11.69
C VAL A 65 19.09 1.91 12.33
N ALA A 66 19.04 3.10 11.73
CA ALA A 66 18.33 4.23 12.33
C ALA A 66 16.85 3.92 12.61
N VAL A 67 16.36 4.10 13.85
CA VAL A 67 14.93 3.98 14.21
C VAL A 67 14.47 5.34 14.71
N VAL A 68 13.67 6.05 13.91
CA VAL A 68 13.38 7.48 14.09
C VAL A 68 11.89 7.74 14.07
N LEU A 69 11.46 8.73 14.84
CA LEU A 69 10.11 9.28 14.77
C LEU A 69 10.18 10.71 14.25
N GLN A 70 9.41 11.01 13.21
CA GLN A 70 9.27 12.35 12.66
C GLN A 70 7.90 12.92 12.99
N VAL A 71 7.86 14.18 13.37
CA VAL A 71 6.64 14.92 13.73
C VAL A 71 6.58 16.26 12.98
N PRO A 72 5.39 16.87 12.85
CA PRO A 72 5.28 18.24 12.36
C PRO A 72 6.11 19.20 13.21
N ALA A 73 6.83 20.13 12.58
CA ALA A 73 7.69 21.09 13.29
C ALA A 73 6.91 21.95 14.29
N ALA A 74 5.64 22.26 14.00
CA ALA A 74 4.76 22.98 14.92
C ALA A 74 4.51 22.20 16.22
N LEU A 75 4.36 20.87 16.13
CA LEU A 75 4.24 20.01 17.31
C LEU A 75 5.57 19.97 18.10
N ALA A 76 6.69 19.87 17.39
CA ALA A 76 8.01 19.80 18.02
C ALA A 76 8.35 21.04 18.88
N GLN A 77 7.82 22.22 18.54
CA GLN A 77 7.99 23.46 19.33
C GLN A 77 7.31 23.40 20.71
N SER A 78 6.37 22.48 20.91
CA SER A 78 5.71 22.29 22.21
C SER A 78 6.61 21.58 23.23
N PHE A 79 7.68 20.90 22.79
CA PHE A 79 8.57 20.15 23.68
C PHE A 79 9.75 20.99 24.20
N ASP A 80 10.14 20.71 25.43
CA ASP A 80 11.40 21.18 26.01
C ASP A 80 12.07 20.01 26.76
N PRO A 81 13.15 19.42 26.22
CA PRO A 81 13.87 18.30 26.86
C PRO A 81 14.42 18.60 28.26
N ARG A 82 14.45 19.87 28.70
CA ARG A 82 14.90 20.28 30.04
C ARG A 82 13.75 20.41 31.03
N ASP A 83 12.50 20.47 30.56
CA ASP A 83 11.31 20.62 31.38
C ASP A 83 10.52 19.29 31.42
N PRO A 84 10.49 18.58 32.57
CA PRO A 84 9.73 17.34 32.73
C PRO A 84 8.25 17.41 32.32
N ALA A 85 7.60 18.57 32.48
CA ALA A 85 6.20 18.75 32.11
C ALA A 85 5.99 18.82 30.58
N ARG A 86 7.04 19.12 29.82
CA ARG A 86 7.02 19.31 28.36
C ARG A 86 7.83 18.26 27.60
N ARG A 87 8.00 17.09 28.21
CA ARG A 87 8.71 15.94 27.63
C ARG A 87 7.81 14.79 27.21
N ALA A 88 6.54 14.83 27.54
CA ALA A 88 5.62 13.76 27.20
C ALA A 88 5.03 13.95 25.81
N LEU A 89 5.07 12.91 24.98
CA LEU A 89 4.28 12.80 23.74
C LEU A 89 3.47 11.51 23.80
N VAL A 90 2.15 11.60 23.60
CA VAL A 90 1.29 10.42 23.46
C VAL A 90 1.29 9.98 22.01
N LEU A 91 1.70 8.74 21.78
CA LEU A 91 1.64 8.10 20.47
C LEU A 91 0.34 7.32 20.35
N THR A 92 -0.46 7.67 19.35
CA THR A 92 -1.77 7.07 19.08
C THR A 92 -1.73 6.15 17.87
N ASP A 93 -2.68 5.23 17.77
CA ASP A 93 -2.91 4.46 16.55
C ASP A 93 -3.65 5.30 15.47
N GLY A 94 -4.06 4.65 14.38
CA GLY A 94 -4.80 5.28 13.29
C GLY A 94 -6.22 5.76 13.64
N GLU A 95 -6.79 5.27 14.74
CA GLU A 95 -8.12 5.65 15.25
C GLU A 95 -8.03 6.70 16.36
N GLY A 96 -6.82 7.05 16.80
CA GLY A 96 -6.57 8.01 17.87
C GLY A 96 -6.50 7.38 19.26
N ALA A 97 -6.52 6.05 19.38
CA ALA A 97 -6.39 5.37 20.66
C ALA A 97 -4.92 5.44 21.15
N PRO A 98 -4.67 5.78 22.44
CA PRO A 98 -3.32 5.83 22.99
C PRO A 98 -2.62 4.46 22.98
N ALA A 99 -1.49 4.37 22.27
CA ALA A 99 -0.66 3.17 22.20
C ALA A 99 0.53 3.23 23.18
N ALA A 100 1.24 4.35 23.20
CA ALA A 100 2.44 4.55 24.00
C ALA A 100 2.66 6.00 24.41
N ALA A 101 3.52 6.20 25.41
CA ALA A 101 4.11 7.48 25.75
C ALA A 101 5.58 7.49 25.32
N LEU A 102 6.03 8.60 24.73
CA LEU A 102 7.43 8.89 24.46
C LEU A 102 7.94 9.94 25.46
N ASP A 103 9.05 9.65 26.13
CA ASP A 103 9.88 10.65 26.83
C ASP A 103 10.75 11.37 25.81
N VAL A 104 10.39 12.57 25.40
CA VAL A 104 11.14 13.37 24.44
C VAL A 104 12.43 13.88 25.10
N ALA A 105 13.54 13.21 24.80
CA ALA A 105 14.88 13.55 25.29
C ALA A 105 15.66 14.45 24.30
N ASP A 106 15.26 14.46 23.03
CA ASP A 106 15.93 15.23 21.98
C ASP A 106 14.96 15.60 20.86
N VAL A 107 15.18 16.78 20.26
CA VAL A 107 14.38 17.32 19.15
C VAL A 107 15.32 18.02 18.17
N TRP A 108 15.20 17.72 16.87
CA TRP A 108 16.05 18.34 15.84
C TRP A 108 15.30 18.60 14.53
N PRO A 109 15.68 19.64 13.77
CA PRO A 109 15.10 19.86 12.44
C PRO A 109 15.57 18.77 11.47
N VAL A 110 14.63 18.23 10.66
CA VAL A 110 14.93 17.25 9.60
C VAL A 110 14.85 17.91 8.23
N ARG A 111 13.74 18.61 7.96
CA ARG A 111 13.50 19.39 6.75
C ARG A 111 12.43 20.44 7.03
N GLU A 112 12.12 21.29 6.07
CA GLU A 112 11.07 22.29 6.23
C GLU A 112 9.74 21.64 6.66
N GLY A 113 9.17 22.15 7.75
CA GLY A 113 7.92 21.66 8.34
C GLY A 113 8.01 20.34 9.12
N VAL A 114 9.18 19.69 9.21
CA VAL A 114 9.33 18.37 9.87
C VAL A 114 10.52 18.35 10.81
N ALA A 115 10.30 17.84 12.02
CA ALA A 115 11.31 17.63 13.05
C ALA A 115 11.40 16.15 13.44
N GLY A 116 12.56 15.72 13.90
CA GLY A 116 12.76 14.43 14.54
C GLY A 116 12.65 14.58 16.05
N VAL A 117 12.07 13.56 16.69
CA VAL A 117 11.98 13.45 18.15
C VAL A 117 12.56 12.11 18.58
N GLY A 118 13.31 12.09 19.67
CA GLY A 118 13.99 10.90 20.17
C GLY A 118 13.84 10.74 21.68
N GLY A 119 13.79 9.50 22.12
CA GLY A 119 13.78 9.11 23.53
C GLY A 119 12.99 7.83 23.81
N GLN A 120 12.79 7.55 25.09
CA GLN A 120 12.31 6.25 25.59
C GLN A 120 10.81 6.09 25.39
N VAL A 121 10.36 4.89 24.98
CA VAL A 121 8.93 4.61 24.82
C VAL A 121 8.41 3.69 25.92
N ARG A 122 7.17 3.92 26.36
CA ARG A 122 6.44 3.09 27.31
C ARG A 122 5.05 2.79 26.78
N ARG A 123 4.60 1.54 26.93
CA ARG A 123 3.22 1.14 26.61
C ARG A 123 2.21 1.85 27.51
N LEU A 124 1.12 2.37 26.92
CA LEU A 124 -0.03 2.92 27.64
C LEU A 124 -1.29 2.07 27.49
N GLY A 125 -1.56 1.55 26.30
CA GLY A 125 -2.73 0.72 26.00
C GLY A 125 -2.47 -0.79 26.07
N ASP A 126 -3.55 -1.57 26.05
CA ASP A 126 -3.51 -3.03 25.85
C ASP A 126 -2.87 -3.41 24.51
N GLY A 127 -2.97 -2.52 23.52
CA GLY A 127 -2.25 -2.56 22.26
C GLY A 127 -2.68 -3.75 21.43
N GLY A 128 -3.71 -3.57 20.61
CA GLY A 128 -4.10 -4.62 19.68
C GLY A 128 -5.42 -4.36 18.99
N HIS A 129 -5.40 -3.54 17.95
CA HIS A 129 -6.52 -3.38 17.04
C HIS A 129 -6.14 -3.86 15.65
N GLY A 130 -7.12 -4.40 14.93
CA GLY A 130 -6.95 -4.84 13.54
C GLY A 130 -6.90 -6.35 13.32
N PRO A 131 -6.83 -6.76 12.04
CA PRO A 131 -6.97 -8.15 11.63
C PRO A 131 -5.77 -8.99 12.09
N PHE A 132 -6.06 -10.25 12.45
CA PHE A 132 -5.08 -11.24 12.86
C PHE A 132 -4.24 -10.87 14.10
N GLN A 133 -4.75 -10.01 14.99
CA GLN A 133 -4.07 -9.64 16.24
C GLN A 133 -3.56 -10.85 17.04
N ARG A 134 -4.31 -11.96 17.07
CA ARG A 134 -3.91 -13.22 17.71
C ARG A 134 -2.58 -13.83 17.21
N LEU A 135 -2.11 -13.39 16.04
CA LEU A 135 -0.85 -13.82 15.43
C LEU A 135 0.31 -12.87 15.74
N ARG A 136 0.04 -11.63 16.19
CA ARG A 136 1.05 -10.62 16.55
C ARG A 136 1.57 -10.85 17.97
N ARG A 137 2.21 -12.00 18.17
CA ARG A 137 2.78 -12.41 19.46
C ARG A 137 4.13 -11.75 19.67
N ASN A 138 4.46 -11.42 20.91
CA ASN A 138 5.77 -10.86 21.22
C ASN A 138 6.87 -11.95 21.14
N PRO A 139 8.15 -11.56 21.04
CA PRO A 139 9.25 -12.51 20.90
C PRO A 139 9.36 -13.54 22.03
N GLU A 140 9.04 -13.17 23.27
CA GLU A 140 9.08 -14.06 24.44
C GLU A 140 8.02 -15.16 24.33
N GLU A 141 6.77 -14.77 24.02
CA GLU A 141 5.65 -15.69 23.79
C GLU A 141 5.95 -16.67 22.65
N VAL A 142 6.57 -16.20 21.57
CA VAL A 142 6.92 -17.07 20.45
C VAL A 142 8.02 -18.05 20.84
N ARG A 143 9.07 -17.58 21.52
CA ARG A 143 10.16 -18.45 22.01
C ARG A 143 9.65 -19.56 22.92
N ALA A 144 8.67 -19.28 23.77
CA ALA A 144 8.05 -20.27 24.65
C ALA A 144 7.31 -21.39 23.89
N LEU A 145 6.90 -21.16 22.63
CA LEU A 145 6.22 -22.14 21.78
C LEU A 145 7.18 -22.96 20.91
N LEU A 146 8.45 -22.54 20.79
CA LEU A 146 9.41 -23.20 19.93
C LEU A 146 9.96 -24.45 20.63
N PRO A 147 10.07 -25.59 19.92
CA PRO A 147 10.73 -26.77 20.47
C PRO A 147 12.24 -26.49 20.65
N PRO A 148 12.92 -27.20 21.56
CA PRO A 148 14.36 -27.09 21.70
C PRO A 148 15.08 -27.51 20.40
N GLY A 149 16.13 -26.79 20.03
CA GLY A 149 16.96 -27.12 18.88
C GLY A 149 17.09 -25.97 17.88
N ARG A 150 17.31 -26.32 16.61
CA ARG A 150 17.46 -25.33 15.53
C ARG A 150 16.09 -24.84 15.08
N VAL A 151 15.99 -23.54 14.88
CA VAL A 151 14.82 -22.89 14.29
C VAL A 151 15.22 -22.26 12.96
N LEU A 152 14.56 -22.70 11.88
CA LEU A 152 14.65 -22.12 10.55
C LEU A 152 13.61 -21.01 10.44
N GLY A 153 14.05 -19.76 10.35
CA GLY A 153 13.22 -18.60 10.11
C GLY A 153 13.00 -18.38 8.61
N VAL A 154 11.76 -18.08 8.24
CA VAL A 154 11.38 -17.64 6.89
C VAL A 154 10.57 -16.35 7.03
N ILE A 155 11.01 -15.27 6.41
CA ILE A 155 10.22 -14.04 6.31
C ILE A 155 9.39 -14.14 5.04
N ALA A 156 8.10 -14.39 5.20
CA ALA A 156 7.18 -14.62 4.10
C ALA A 156 6.55 -13.29 3.66
N ASP A 157 7.35 -12.45 2.98
CA ASP A 157 6.92 -11.15 2.45
C ASP A 157 6.07 -11.24 1.16
N ARG A 158 5.88 -12.48 0.66
CA ARG A 158 5.08 -12.80 -0.52
C ARG A 158 4.44 -14.19 -0.37
N PRO A 159 3.40 -14.52 -1.15
CA PRO A 159 2.79 -15.85 -1.17
C PRO A 159 3.83 -16.96 -1.44
N LEU A 160 3.68 -18.09 -0.73
CA LEU A 160 4.58 -19.24 -0.89
C LEU A 160 4.03 -20.22 -1.93
N HIS A 161 4.63 -20.21 -3.12
CA HIS A 161 4.34 -21.17 -4.17
C HIS A 161 5.18 -22.46 -3.97
N ARG A 162 4.94 -23.48 -4.78
CA ARG A 162 5.63 -24.77 -4.68
C ARG A 162 7.16 -24.68 -4.73
N PRO A 163 7.80 -23.83 -5.57
CA PRO A 163 9.25 -23.68 -5.51
C PRO A 163 9.73 -23.23 -4.13
N GLN A 164 9.13 -22.19 -3.55
CA GLN A 164 9.54 -21.71 -2.22
C GLN A 164 9.25 -22.76 -1.13
N LEU A 165 8.10 -23.43 -1.20
CA LEU A 165 7.75 -24.51 -0.26
C LEU A 165 8.74 -25.68 -0.35
N ALA A 166 9.20 -26.04 -1.54
CA ALA A 166 10.22 -27.08 -1.73
C ALA A 166 11.59 -26.66 -1.17
N GLN A 167 12.00 -25.40 -1.34
CA GLN A 167 13.22 -24.85 -0.75
C GLN A 167 13.15 -24.91 0.79
N ILE A 168 12.04 -24.43 1.37
CA ILE A 168 11.81 -24.44 2.81
C ILE A 168 11.84 -25.87 3.36
N ALA A 169 11.13 -26.80 2.70
CA ALA A 169 11.08 -28.19 3.13
C ALA A 169 12.45 -28.88 3.05
N HIS A 170 13.25 -28.59 2.01
CA HIS A 170 14.62 -29.08 1.91
C HIS A 170 15.49 -28.53 3.04
N ALA A 171 15.50 -27.21 3.25
CA ALA A 171 16.31 -26.55 4.27
C ALA A 171 15.95 -27.05 5.69
N ALA A 172 14.66 -27.15 6.02
CA ALA A 172 14.20 -27.63 7.31
C ALA A 172 14.65 -29.06 7.59
N ARG A 173 14.53 -29.97 6.59
CA ARG A 173 14.98 -31.36 6.70
C ARG A 173 16.49 -31.46 6.87
N THR A 174 17.26 -30.77 6.03
CA THR A 174 18.74 -30.80 6.07
C THR A 174 19.27 -30.29 7.42
N LEU A 175 18.61 -29.30 8.02
CA LEU A 175 19.01 -28.76 9.32
C LEU A 175 18.45 -29.52 10.52
N ALA A 176 17.46 -30.41 10.32
CA ALA A 176 16.60 -30.94 11.37
C ALA A 176 16.04 -29.81 12.26
N ALA A 177 15.50 -28.77 11.62
CA ALA A 177 15.05 -27.55 12.28
C ALA A 177 13.52 -27.41 12.28
N HIS A 178 12.98 -26.80 13.35
CA HIS A 178 11.59 -26.35 13.40
C HIS A 178 11.41 -25.11 12.53
N LEU A 179 10.29 -25.02 11.81
CA LEU A 179 10.01 -23.89 10.93
C LEU A 179 9.29 -22.77 11.70
N LEU A 180 9.84 -21.56 11.66
CA LEU A 180 9.17 -20.33 12.09
C LEU A 180 8.94 -19.44 10.86
N VAL A 181 7.67 -19.25 10.49
CA VAL A 181 7.30 -18.33 9.41
C VAL A 181 6.84 -17.01 10.02
N MET A 182 7.55 -15.95 9.65
CA MET A 182 7.30 -14.57 10.07
C MET A 182 6.65 -13.83 8.92
N ILE A 183 5.40 -13.40 9.10
CA ILE A 183 4.59 -12.75 8.07
C ILE A 183 4.61 -11.24 8.35
N PRO A 184 5.26 -10.41 7.50
CA PRO A 184 5.30 -8.98 7.70
C PRO A 184 3.91 -8.36 7.52
N VAL A 185 3.49 -7.52 8.47
CA VAL A 185 2.19 -6.82 8.49
C VAL A 185 2.31 -5.32 8.80
N GLY A 186 3.54 -4.78 8.81
CA GLY A 186 3.82 -3.40 9.24
C GLY A 186 3.57 -2.33 8.17
N GLU A 187 3.46 -2.69 6.90
CA GLU A 187 3.19 -1.74 5.81
C GLU A 187 2.45 -2.41 4.64
N GLY A 188 1.80 -1.59 3.80
CA GLY A 188 1.04 -2.03 2.63
C GLY A 188 1.81 -3.09 1.83
N GLY A 189 1.15 -4.21 1.55
CA GLY A 189 1.89 -5.42 1.20
C GLY A 189 2.61 -5.35 -0.15
N VAL A 190 3.59 -6.24 -0.28
CA VAL A 190 4.46 -6.33 -1.45
C VAL A 190 3.64 -6.73 -2.67
N ASP A 191 3.97 -6.16 -3.83
CA ASP A 191 3.31 -6.43 -5.12
C ASP A 191 1.78 -6.17 -5.12
N GLY A 192 1.32 -5.23 -4.29
CA GLY A 192 -0.08 -4.82 -4.25
C GLY A 192 -1.02 -5.79 -3.54
N LEU A 193 -0.49 -6.80 -2.85
CA LEU A 193 -1.28 -7.74 -2.05
C LEU A 193 -1.48 -7.21 -0.62
N PRO A 194 -2.72 -6.99 -0.13
CA PRO A 194 -2.94 -6.52 1.24
C PRO A 194 -2.35 -7.48 2.30
N PRO A 195 -1.84 -6.99 3.45
CA PRO A 195 -1.27 -7.84 4.50
C PRO A 195 -2.21 -8.97 4.96
N GLU A 196 -3.51 -8.71 5.01
CA GLU A 196 -4.52 -9.71 5.39
C GLU A 196 -4.61 -10.84 4.36
N ALA A 197 -4.49 -10.50 3.08
CA ALA A 197 -4.46 -11.47 2.00
C ALA A 197 -3.16 -12.27 2.04
N LEU A 198 -2.02 -11.63 2.31
CA LEU A 198 -0.75 -12.33 2.52
C LEU A 198 -0.87 -13.35 3.66
N VAL A 199 -1.36 -12.95 4.84
CA VAL A 199 -1.59 -13.86 5.97
C VAL A 199 -2.45 -15.06 5.55
N ARG A 200 -3.58 -14.83 4.86
CA ARG A 200 -4.43 -15.94 4.38
C ARG A 200 -3.71 -16.86 3.40
N THR A 201 -2.93 -16.32 2.46
CA THR A 201 -2.19 -17.14 1.48
C THR A 201 -1.12 -17.99 2.15
N ILE A 202 -0.42 -17.48 3.18
CA ILE A 202 0.54 -18.25 3.98
C ILE A 202 -0.15 -19.36 4.77
N PHE A 203 -1.28 -19.07 5.41
CA PHE A 203 -2.08 -20.09 6.10
C PHE A 203 -2.61 -21.15 5.13
N ALA A 204 -3.02 -20.77 3.93
CA ALA A 204 -3.46 -21.70 2.90
C ALA A 204 -2.34 -22.64 2.40
N ALA A 205 -1.07 -22.26 2.58
CA ALA A 205 0.08 -23.09 2.27
C ALA A 205 0.51 -24.02 3.42
N ARG A 206 -0.09 -23.92 4.62
CA ARG A 206 0.37 -24.59 5.85
C ARG A 206 0.52 -26.11 5.70
N ASP A 207 -0.44 -26.79 5.07
CA ASP A 207 -0.41 -28.25 4.89
C ASP A 207 0.66 -28.72 3.90
N ARG A 208 1.34 -27.78 3.23
CA ARG A 208 2.46 -28.04 2.32
C ARG A 208 3.81 -27.68 2.94
N MET A 209 3.82 -27.18 4.17
CA MET A 209 5.04 -26.88 4.93
C MET A 209 5.38 -28.03 5.88
N PRO A 210 6.64 -28.17 6.29
CA PRO A 210 6.97 -28.86 7.54
C PRO A 210 6.17 -28.29 8.73
N PRO A 211 6.08 -29.00 9.87
CA PRO A 211 5.49 -28.45 11.09
C PRO A 211 6.05 -27.05 11.40
N ALA A 212 5.16 -26.06 11.44
CA ALA A 212 5.52 -24.65 11.47
C ALA A 212 4.77 -23.87 12.53
N THR A 213 5.49 -22.94 13.18
CA THR A 213 4.91 -21.84 13.95
C THR A 213 4.76 -20.65 13.01
N LEU A 214 3.56 -20.07 12.92
CA LEU A 214 3.27 -18.91 12.07
C LEU A 214 3.00 -17.69 12.96
N VAL A 215 3.68 -16.58 12.70
CA VAL A 215 3.54 -15.34 13.47
C VAL A 215 3.42 -14.14 12.52
N ALA A 216 2.61 -13.16 12.89
CA ALA A 216 2.55 -11.88 12.21
C ALA A 216 3.53 -10.92 12.90
N VAL A 217 4.32 -10.20 12.12
CA VAL A 217 5.38 -9.33 12.64
C VAL A 217 5.24 -7.94 12.00
N PRO A 218 5.21 -6.86 12.78
CA PRO A 218 5.10 -5.49 12.27
C PRO A 218 6.44 -5.03 11.68
N LEU A 219 6.91 -5.69 10.63
CA LEU A 219 8.06 -5.28 9.83
C LEU A 219 7.57 -4.41 8.66
N SER A 220 8.24 -3.29 8.45
CA SER A 220 7.99 -2.35 7.34
C SER A 220 9.19 -2.29 6.40
N HIS A 221 8.97 -1.83 5.16
CA HIS A 221 9.98 -1.84 4.11
C HIS A 221 10.60 -0.44 3.95
N ARG A 222 11.85 -0.24 4.34
CA ARG A 222 12.48 1.09 4.39
C ARG A 222 13.05 1.57 3.06
N ARG A 223 12.97 0.74 2.00
CA ARG A 223 13.52 1.03 0.66
C ARG A 223 15.05 1.23 0.67
N GLU A 224 15.69 0.70 1.71
CA GLU A 224 17.14 0.61 1.85
C GLU A 224 17.47 -0.84 2.20
N GLU A 225 17.97 -1.59 1.20
CA GLU A 225 18.10 -3.05 1.26
C GLU A 225 18.92 -3.53 2.46
N ILE A 226 20.01 -2.84 2.78
CA ILE A 226 20.90 -3.18 3.90
C ILE A 226 20.19 -2.99 5.24
N SER A 227 19.50 -1.85 5.42
CA SER A 227 18.75 -1.57 6.65
C SER A 227 17.62 -2.58 6.85
N ASP A 228 16.88 -2.91 5.79
CA ASP A 228 15.83 -3.93 5.82
C ASP A 228 16.40 -5.31 6.17
N ALA A 229 17.51 -5.71 5.54
CA ALA A 229 18.22 -6.95 5.82
C ALA A 229 18.67 -7.07 7.29
N LEU A 230 19.26 -6.01 7.84
CA LEU A 230 19.73 -5.96 9.23
C LEU A 230 18.57 -6.01 10.24
N LEU A 231 17.48 -5.29 10.00
CA LEU A 231 16.29 -5.33 10.87
C LEU A 231 15.61 -6.70 10.80
N ARG A 232 15.41 -7.25 9.60
CA ARG A 232 14.87 -8.59 9.39
C ARG A 232 15.66 -9.63 10.18
N ALA A 233 16.99 -9.58 10.13
CA ALA A 233 17.83 -10.50 10.86
C ALA A 233 17.75 -10.28 12.38
N ARG A 234 17.77 -9.04 12.86
CA ARG A 234 17.65 -8.73 14.30
C ARG A 234 16.31 -9.19 14.87
N VAL A 235 15.21 -8.85 14.19
CA VAL A 235 13.87 -9.25 14.59
C VAL A 235 13.75 -10.78 14.54
N SER A 236 14.27 -11.44 13.51
CA SER A 236 14.31 -12.91 13.46
C SER A 236 15.03 -13.51 14.67
N ALA A 237 16.21 -12.99 15.03
CA ALA A 237 16.95 -13.44 16.20
C ALA A 237 16.18 -13.18 17.51
N ALA A 238 15.50 -12.03 17.62
CA ALA A 238 14.63 -11.73 18.76
C ALA A 238 13.52 -12.78 18.90
N TYR A 239 12.95 -13.29 17.81
CA TYR A 239 11.93 -14.34 17.84
C TYR A 239 12.49 -15.77 18.00
N GLY A 240 13.81 -15.94 18.16
CA GLY A 240 14.44 -17.23 18.41
C GLY A 240 14.91 -17.98 17.15
N VAL A 241 14.93 -17.32 15.99
CA VAL A 241 15.50 -17.89 14.77
C VAL A 241 17.00 -18.14 14.96
N THR A 242 17.47 -19.31 14.49
CA THR A 242 18.90 -19.67 14.50
C THR A 242 19.51 -19.67 13.11
N HIS A 243 18.71 -20.01 12.10
CA HIS A 243 19.06 -20.01 10.69
C HIS A 243 17.99 -19.25 9.92
N LEU A 244 18.35 -18.27 9.12
CA LEU A 244 17.40 -17.46 8.35
C LEU A 244 17.51 -17.83 6.87
N LEU A 245 16.39 -18.23 6.25
CA LEU A 245 16.34 -18.43 4.81
C LEU A 245 16.30 -17.07 4.12
N SER A 246 17.29 -16.78 3.28
CA SER A 246 17.34 -15.53 2.52
C SER A 246 16.26 -15.52 1.44
N THR A 247 15.59 -14.38 1.28
CA THR A 247 14.69 -14.09 0.16
C THR A 247 15.31 -13.11 -0.86
N GLY A 248 16.57 -12.69 -0.66
CA GLY A 248 17.35 -11.79 -1.54
C GLY A 248 18.85 -12.09 -1.53
N ASP A 249 19.64 -11.29 -2.27
CA ASP A 249 21.04 -11.61 -2.59
C ASP A 249 22.05 -11.32 -1.46
N MET A 250 21.68 -10.52 -0.44
CA MET A 250 22.58 -10.28 0.69
C MET A 250 21.86 -10.21 2.05
N LEU A 251 22.21 -11.14 2.92
CA LEU A 251 22.12 -10.98 4.37
C LEU A 251 23.49 -11.37 4.93
N SER A 252 24.32 -10.38 5.27
CA SER A 252 25.50 -10.61 6.12
C SER A 252 25.50 -9.57 7.23
N GLY A 253 25.83 -9.96 8.46
CA GLY A 253 26.18 -8.99 9.52
C GLY A 253 25.41 -9.02 10.85
N ALA A 254 24.48 -9.95 11.09
CA ALA A 254 23.68 -9.94 12.34
C ALA A 254 23.86 -11.19 13.24
N GLY A 255 24.91 -12.00 13.03
CA GLY A 255 25.17 -13.21 13.82
C GLY A 255 24.26 -14.42 13.53
N LEU A 256 23.21 -14.26 12.72
CA LEU A 256 22.40 -15.37 12.21
C LEU A 256 23.10 -16.08 11.05
N ARG A 257 22.91 -17.40 10.99
CA ARG A 257 23.34 -18.21 9.84
C ARG A 257 22.34 -18.03 8.72
N VAL A 258 22.76 -17.37 7.65
CA VAL A 258 21.91 -17.13 6.48
C VAL A 258 22.06 -18.30 5.51
N LEU A 259 20.93 -18.83 5.07
CA LEU A 259 20.86 -19.83 4.02
C LEU A 259 20.42 -19.15 2.73
N VAL A 260 21.29 -19.15 1.73
CA VAL A 260 20.92 -18.71 0.38
C VAL A 260 20.35 -19.91 -0.37
N PRO A 261 19.05 -19.90 -0.72
CA PRO A 261 18.46 -21.03 -1.43
C PRO A 261 19.02 -21.10 -2.86
N ARG A 262 19.38 -22.31 -3.30
CA ARG A 262 19.69 -22.55 -4.72
C ARG A 262 18.43 -22.44 -5.57
N GLU A 263 18.61 -22.07 -6.83
CA GLU A 263 17.50 -22.02 -7.78
C GLU A 263 16.88 -23.41 -8.02
N LEU A 264 15.55 -23.47 -8.01
CA LEU A 264 14.79 -24.67 -8.36
C LEU A 264 14.18 -24.54 -9.76
N ALA A 265 14.01 -25.69 -10.42
CA ALA A 265 13.14 -25.83 -11.58
C ALA A 265 12.21 -27.03 -11.41
N TYR A 266 11.09 -27.00 -12.12
CA TYR A 266 10.15 -28.11 -12.21
C TYR A 266 10.63 -29.10 -13.27
N ASP A 267 10.76 -30.38 -12.90
CA ASP A 267 11.17 -31.46 -13.79
C ASP A 267 9.94 -32.07 -14.47
N ASN A 268 9.81 -31.83 -15.78
CA ASN A 268 8.65 -32.29 -16.55
C ASN A 268 8.55 -33.82 -16.67
N ARG A 269 9.59 -34.58 -16.30
CA ARG A 269 9.59 -36.05 -16.38
C ARG A 269 8.69 -36.70 -15.34
N ASP A 270 8.70 -36.17 -14.13
CA ASP A 270 8.04 -36.79 -12.96
C ASP A 270 7.32 -35.79 -12.05
N GLY A 271 7.31 -34.51 -12.43
CA GLY A 271 6.52 -33.47 -11.78
C GLY A 271 7.06 -33.00 -10.43
N GLN A 272 8.37 -33.04 -10.24
CA GLN A 272 9.01 -32.63 -8.99
C GLN A 272 9.84 -31.35 -9.14
N TRP A 273 9.88 -30.55 -8.07
CA TRP A 273 10.78 -29.40 -7.95
C TRP A 273 12.15 -29.86 -7.46
N ARG A 274 13.21 -29.58 -8.23
CA ARG A 274 14.61 -29.93 -7.90
C ARG A 274 15.55 -28.78 -8.22
N TRP A 275 16.80 -28.88 -7.77
CA TRP A 275 17.83 -27.92 -8.15
C TRP A 275 17.91 -27.83 -9.66
N ARG A 276 17.90 -26.60 -10.18
CA ARG A 276 17.89 -26.32 -11.62
C ARG A 276 18.99 -27.10 -12.35
N GLU A 277 20.17 -27.19 -11.73
CA GLU A 277 21.36 -27.85 -12.27
C GLU A 277 21.21 -29.37 -12.40
N ASP A 278 20.36 -30.02 -11.59
CA ASP A 278 20.17 -31.47 -11.57
C ASP A 278 19.20 -31.98 -12.66
N ILE A 279 18.50 -31.06 -13.33
CA ILE A 279 17.50 -31.39 -14.36
C ILE A 279 18.15 -31.16 -15.74
N PRO A 280 18.00 -32.03 -16.76
CA PRO A 280 18.46 -31.70 -18.11
C PRO A 280 17.70 -30.49 -18.71
N PRO A 281 18.34 -29.54 -19.43
CA PRO A 281 17.68 -28.32 -19.92
C PRO A 281 16.34 -28.54 -20.63
N ARG A 282 16.23 -29.58 -21.48
CA ARG A 282 15.01 -29.94 -22.20
C ARG A 282 13.81 -30.32 -21.31
N ASN A 283 14.06 -30.69 -20.06
CA ASN A 283 13.04 -31.12 -19.09
C ASN A 283 12.76 -30.05 -18.02
N ARG A 284 13.48 -28.92 -18.06
CA ARG A 284 13.34 -27.83 -17.07
C ARG A 284 12.14 -26.96 -17.42
N ARG A 285 11.29 -26.73 -16.45
CA ARG A 285 10.29 -25.65 -16.47
C ARG A 285 10.59 -24.68 -15.33
N LEU A 286 10.73 -23.40 -15.64
CA LEU A 286 11.01 -22.36 -14.64
C LEU A 286 9.73 -22.00 -13.86
N ALA A 287 9.93 -21.42 -12.67
CA ALA A 287 8.84 -20.84 -11.89
C ALA A 287 8.22 -19.66 -12.63
N LEU A 288 6.93 -19.43 -12.41
CA LEU A 288 6.26 -18.25 -12.95
C LEU A 288 6.80 -17.03 -12.21
N THR A 289 7.06 -15.98 -12.98
CA THR A 289 7.38 -14.65 -12.47
C THR A 289 6.11 -13.98 -11.93
N GLN A 290 6.27 -12.97 -11.06
CA GLN A 290 5.12 -12.23 -10.53
C GLN A 290 4.24 -11.60 -11.63
N PRO A 291 4.81 -10.99 -12.70
CA PRO A 291 4.00 -10.49 -13.82
C PRO A 291 3.18 -11.57 -14.55
N GLU A 292 3.71 -12.79 -14.70
CA GLU A 292 2.96 -13.91 -15.31
C GLU A 292 1.81 -14.38 -14.42
N ILE A 293 2.03 -14.42 -13.09
CA ILE A 293 0.99 -14.74 -12.11
C ILE A 293 -0.11 -13.67 -12.15
N ASP A 294 0.28 -12.40 -12.19
CA ASP A 294 -0.62 -11.26 -12.26
C ASP A 294 -1.45 -11.27 -13.55
N ASP A 295 -0.86 -11.57 -14.72
CA ASP A 295 -1.60 -11.70 -15.99
C ASP A 295 -2.67 -12.80 -15.92
N LEU A 296 -2.30 -13.98 -15.41
CA LEU A 296 -3.25 -15.08 -15.24
C LEU A 296 -4.42 -14.67 -14.34
N LEU A 297 -4.14 -14.04 -13.20
CA LEU A 297 -5.17 -13.57 -12.26
C LEU A 297 -6.03 -12.44 -12.87
N ASP A 298 -5.41 -11.47 -13.55
CA ASP A 298 -6.08 -10.35 -14.20
C ASP A 298 -7.08 -10.83 -15.26
N ARG A 299 -6.71 -11.83 -16.06
CA ARG A 299 -7.56 -12.45 -17.07
C ARG A 299 -8.56 -13.46 -16.49
N GLY A 300 -8.32 -13.93 -15.27
CA GLY A 300 -9.12 -14.93 -14.59
C GLY A 300 -8.83 -16.38 -15.00
N PHE A 301 -7.63 -16.64 -15.50
CA PHE A 301 -7.13 -18.00 -15.69
C PHE A 301 -6.66 -18.60 -14.35
N PRO A 302 -6.91 -19.90 -14.11
CA PRO A 302 -6.42 -20.54 -12.89
C PRO A 302 -4.89 -20.58 -12.87
N LEU A 303 -4.31 -20.31 -11.71
CA LEU A 303 -2.87 -20.54 -11.51
C LEU A 303 -2.58 -22.05 -11.58
N PRO A 304 -1.55 -22.46 -12.32
CA PRO A 304 -1.37 -23.88 -12.60
C PRO A 304 -0.88 -24.64 -11.37
N GLU A 305 -1.45 -25.82 -11.15
CA GLU A 305 -1.22 -26.60 -9.94
C GLU A 305 0.22 -27.07 -9.76
N TRP A 306 1.00 -27.22 -10.84
CA TRP A 306 2.43 -27.57 -10.76
C TRP A 306 3.26 -26.45 -10.10
N HIS A 307 2.76 -25.21 -10.13
CA HIS A 307 3.42 -24.03 -9.58
C HIS A 307 2.83 -23.60 -8.23
N THR A 308 1.51 -23.41 -8.16
CA THR A 308 0.84 -22.83 -6.99
C THR A 308 -0.06 -23.87 -6.34
N PRO A 309 0.02 -24.10 -5.01
CA PRO A 309 -0.93 -24.97 -4.33
C PRO A 309 -2.38 -24.47 -4.53
N PRO A 310 -3.38 -25.34 -4.77
CA PRO A 310 -4.75 -24.91 -5.04
C PRO A 310 -5.35 -24.02 -3.94
N ALA A 311 -5.05 -24.29 -2.67
CA ALA A 311 -5.53 -23.46 -1.57
C ALA A 311 -4.95 -22.03 -1.60
N VAL A 312 -3.66 -21.90 -1.94
CA VAL A 312 -2.99 -20.60 -2.13
C VAL A 312 -3.56 -19.86 -3.33
N ALA A 313 -3.77 -20.57 -4.45
CA ALA A 313 -4.35 -20.00 -5.66
C ALA A 313 -5.76 -19.42 -5.42
N ARG A 314 -6.58 -20.08 -4.59
CA ARG A 314 -7.91 -19.55 -4.20
C ARG A 314 -7.83 -18.25 -3.41
N GLU A 315 -6.92 -18.15 -2.44
CA GLU A 315 -6.75 -16.91 -1.67
C GLU A 315 -6.19 -15.78 -2.53
N LEU A 316 -5.26 -16.08 -3.45
CA LEU A 316 -4.76 -15.13 -4.43
C LEU A 316 -5.87 -14.62 -5.35
N ALA A 317 -6.69 -15.50 -5.92
CA ALA A 317 -7.82 -15.11 -6.77
C ALA A 317 -8.89 -14.32 -5.99
N ARG A 318 -9.06 -14.58 -4.69
CA ARG A 318 -9.96 -13.79 -3.83
C ARG A 318 -9.42 -12.38 -3.58
N ALA A 319 -8.12 -12.25 -3.35
CA ALA A 319 -7.46 -10.98 -3.08
C ALA A 319 -7.32 -10.12 -4.34
N ARG A 320 -7.05 -10.78 -5.48
CA ARG A 320 -6.84 -10.16 -6.78
C ARG A 320 -7.76 -10.83 -7.82
N PRO A 321 -9.09 -10.57 -7.78
CA PRO A 321 -10.05 -11.20 -8.70
C PRO A 321 -9.79 -10.74 -10.15
N PRO A 322 -10.39 -11.34 -11.18
CA PRO A 322 -10.22 -10.89 -12.56
C PRO A 322 -10.55 -9.39 -12.73
N ARG A 323 -9.92 -8.68 -13.67
CA ARG A 323 -10.12 -7.22 -13.86
C ARG A 323 -11.59 -6.84 -14.02
N ARG A 324 -12.36 -7.62 -14.78
CA ARG A 324 -13.81 -7.47 -14.95
C ARG A 324 -14.63 -7.49 -13.65
N GLN A 325 -14.07 -8.03 -12.56
CA GLN A 325 -14.69 -8.10 -11.23
C GLN A 325 -14.05 -7.15 -10.21
N ARG A 326 -13.01 -6.39 -10.60
CA ARG A 326 -12.38 -5.37 -9.76
C ARG A 326 -13.06 -4.02 -9.94
N GLY A 327 -12.96 -3.17 -8.93
CA GLY A 327 -13.44 -1.80 -9.07
C GLY A 327 -12.65 -1.01 -10.11
N LEU A 328 -13.32 -0.03 -10.70
CA LEU A 328 -12.76 0.82 -11.74
C LEU A 328 -13.24 2.25 -11.53
N VAL A 329 -12.34 3.22 -11.70
CA VAL A 329 -12.69 4.62 -11.89
C VAL A 329 -12.47 5.00 -13.36
N VAL A 330 -13.55 5.36 -14.06
CA VAL A 330 -13.49 5.95 -15.40
C VAL A 330 -13.57 7.46 -15.23
N PHE A 331 -12.48 8.16 -15.48
CA PHE A 331 -12.35 9.58 -15.20
C PHE A 331 -12.27 10.38 -16.49
N LEU A 332 -13.37 11.06 -16.85
CA LEU A 332 -13.43 11.93 -18.01
C LEU A 332 -12.98 13.35 -17.63
N THR A 333 -12.08 13.93 -18.42
CA THR A 333 -11.57 15.31 -18.27
C THR A 333 -11.64 16.07 -19.60
N GLY A 334 -11.77 17.40 -19.56
CA GLY A 334 -11.98 18.22 -20.76
C GLY A 334 -12.73 19.53 -20.47
N LEU A 335 -12.70 20.45 -21.43
CA LEU A 335 -13.34 21.77 -21.33
C LEU A 335 -14.86 21.69 -21.12
N SER A 336 -15.46 22.74 -20.54
CA SER A 336 -16.94 22.82 -20.47
C SER A 336 -17.51 22.76 -21.89
N GLY A 337 -18.64 22.08 -22.11
CA GLY A 337 -19.19 21.94 -23.48
C GLY A 337 -18.53 20.87 -24.36
N SER A 338 -17.43 20.23 -23.92
CA SER A 338 -16.72 19.19 -24.71
C SER A 338 -17.47 17.86 -24.87
N GLY A 339 -18.62 17.67 -24.22
CA GLY A 339 -19.43 16.44 -24.34
C GLY A 339 -19.22 15.39 -23.25
N LYS A 340 -18.34 15.61 -22.25
CA LYS A 340 -18.06 14.66 -21.15
C LYS A 340 -19.32 14.08 -20.48
N SER A 341 -20.24 14.93 -20.01
CA SER A 341 -21.45 14.46 -19.31
C SER A 341 -22.35 13.62 -20.22
N THR A 342 -22.37 13.88 -21.52
CA THR A 342 -23.13 13.10 -22.50
C THR A 342 -22.50 11.72 -22.68
N ILE A 343 -21.18 11.66 -22.90
CA ILE A 343 -20.44 10.40 -23.03
C ILE A 343 -20.55 9.57 -21.74
N ALA A 344 -20.36 10.19 -20.58
CA ALA A 344 -20.42 9.52 -19.29
C ALA A 344 -21.81 8.91 -19.00
N ARG A 345 -22.90 9.58 -19.41
CA ARG A 345 -24.27 9.04 -19.30
C ARG A 345 -24.49 7.88 -20.26
N GLY A 346 -24.12 8.03 -21.54
CA GLY A 346 -24.26 6.94 -22.51
C GLY A 346 -23.45 5.71 -22.14
N LEU A 347 -22.23 5.90 -21.60
CA LEU A 347 -21.44 4.81 -21.02
C LEU A 347 -22.14 4.15 -19.83
N ALA A 348 -22.67 4.96 -18.91
CA ALA A 348 -23.41 4.45 -17.75
C ALA A 348 -24.66 3.66 -18.16
N ASP A 349 -25.37 4.10 -19.19
CA ASP A 349 -26.56 3.43 -19.70
C ASP A 349 -26.18 2.08 -20.34
N ALA A 350 -25.19 2.07 -21.24
CA ALA A 350 -24.68 0.84 -21.86
C ALA A 350 -24.18 -0.20 -20.83
N LEU A 351 -23.47 0.24 -19.79
CA LEU A 351 -23.00 -0.66 -18.73
C LEU A 351 -24.13 -1.16 -17.80
N ARG A 352 -25.20 -0.36 -17.61
CA ARG A 352 -26.39 -0.80 -16.88
C ARG A 352 -27.19 -1.83 -17.66
N GLU A 353 -27.27 -1.67 -18.98
CA GLU A 353 -27.97 -2.60 -19.87
C GLU A 353 -27.36 -4.00 -19.84
N SER A 354 -26.03 -4.12 -19.68
CA SER A 354 -25.37 -5.43 -19.54
C SER A 354 -25.66 -6.10 -18.19
N GLY A 355 -25.87 -5.31 -17.13
CA GLY A 355 -26.16 -5.81 -15.78
C GLY A 355 -24.95 -6.40 -15.02
N ASP A 356 -23.76 -6.41 -15.63
CA ASP A 356 -22.58 -7.09 -15.06
C ASP A 356 -21.89 -6.30 -13.94
N ARG A 357 -22.13 -4.98 -13.87
CA ARG A 357 -21.41 -4.04 -13.00
C ARG A 357 -22.37 -3.14 -12.24
N THR A 358 -22.10 -2.94 -10.95
CA THR A 358 -22.68 -1.83 -10.19
C THR A 358 -21.91 -0.56 -10.49
N LEU A 359 -22.61 0.54 -10.78
CA LEU A 359 -21.97 1.79 -11.15
C LEU A 359 -22.62 3.02 -10.51
N THR A 360 -21.80 4.05 -10.34
CA THR A 360 -22.20 5.37 -9.86
C THR A 360 -21.67 6.44 -10.81
N LEU A 361 -22.56 7.31 -11.28
CA LEU A 361 -22.19 8.45 -12.11
C LEU A 361 -21.98 9.69 -11.22
N LEU A 362 -20.74 10.17 -11.16
CA LEU A 362 -20.31 11.35 -10.44
C LEU A 362 -20.15 12.53 -11.43
N ASP A 363 -21.29 13.06 -11.88
CA ASP A 363 -21.34 14.26 -12.73
C ASP A 363 -20.94 15.50 -11.90
N GLY A 364 -20.13 16.38 -12.49
CA GLY A 364 -19.65 17.60 -11.82
C GLY A 364 -20.78 18.48 -11.28
N ASP A 365 -21.94 18.52 -11.94
CA ASP A 365 -23.09 19.29 -11.45
C ASP A 365 -23.76 18.63 -10.23
N VAL A 366 -23.88 17.30 -10.24
CA VAL A 366 -24.41 16.51 -9.11
C VAL A 366 -23.49 16.64 -7.91
N VAL A 367 -22.18 16.43 -8.12
CA VAL A 367 -21.18 16.56 -7.06
C VAL A 367 -21.17 17.97 -6.47
N ARG A 368 -21.26 19.02 -7.31
CA ARG A 368 -21.32 20.40 -6.82
C ARG A 368 -22.52 20.67 -5.93
N ARG A 369 -23.65 20.04 -6.19
CA ARG A 369 -24.86 20.16 -5.36
C ARG A 369 -24.74 19.36 -4.06
N GLU A 370 -24.30 18.10 -4.13
CA GLU A 370 -24.37 17.18 -2.99
C GLU A 370 -23.12 17.20 -2.09
N LEU A 371 -21.92 17.31 -2.69
CA LEU A 371 -20.63 17.09 -2.01
C LEU A 371 -19.76 18.34 -1.93
N SER A 372 -19.98 19.32 -2.79
CA SER A 372 -19.15 20.51 -2.93
C SER A 372 -19.94 21.82 -2.80
N ALA A 373 -21.09 21.76 -2.12
CA ALA A 373 -21.83 22.96 -1.75
C ALA A 373 -20.92 23.89 -0.93
N GLY A 374 -20.92 25.18 -1.27
CA GLY A 374 -20.08 26.20 -0.65
C GLY A 374 -18.69 26.39 -1.26
N LEU A 375 -18.22 25.50 -2.15
CA LEU A 375 -16.97 25.73 -2.89
C LEU A 375 -17.18 26.69 -4.06
N GLY A 376 -16.25 27.64 -4.20
CA GLY A 376 -16.20 28.57 -5.33
C GLY A 376 -15.58 27.96 -6.59
N PHE A 377 -14.87 28.82 -7.33
CA PHE A 377 -14.17 28.49 -8.57
C PHE A 377 -12.69 28.89 -8.55
N SER A 378 -12.14 29.18 -7.36
CA SER A 378 -10.70 29.37 -7.21
C SER A 378 -9.94 28.08 -7.55
N LYS A 379 -8.64 28.18 -7.84
CA LYS A 379 -7.78 27.01 -8.06
C LYS A 379 -7.89 26.01 -6.90
N ALA A 380 -7.80 26.50 -5.66
CA ALA A 380 -7.90 25.66 -4.46
C ALA A 380 -9.27 24.97 -4.32
N ASP A 381 -10.38 25.67 -4.63
CA ASP A 381 -11.72 25.07 -4.59
C ASP A 381 -11.91 24.01 -5.68
N ARG A 382 -11.36 24.23 -6.88
CA ARG A 382 -11.40 23.27 -7.99
C ARG A 382 -10.60 22.02 -7.66
N ASP A 383 -9.39 22.19 -7.11
CA ASP A 383 -8.54 21.10 -6.65
C ASP A 383 -9.24 20.28 -5.56
N LEU A 384 -9.83 20.95 -4.56
CA LEU A 384 -10.58 20.29 -3.51
C LEU A 384 -11.80 19.56 -4.04
N ASN A 385 -12.53 20.13 -4.99
CA ASN A 385 -13.66 19.47 -5.63
C ASN A 385 -13.24 18.20 -6.38
N VAL A 386 -12.18 18.26 -7.19
CA VAL A 386 -11.65 17.08 -7.90
C VAL A 386 -11.18 16.03 -6.92
N ARG A 387 -10.51 16.43 -5.83
CA ARG A 387 -10.07 15.54 -4.75
C ARG A 387 -11.26 14.83 -4.09
N ARG A 388 -12.36 15.53 -3.81
CA ARG A 388 -13.60 14.94 -3.27
C ARG A 388 -14.20 13.90 -4.22
N ILE A 389 -14.26 14.21 -5.51
CA ILE A 389 -14.72 13.27 -6.55
C ILE A 389 -13.84 12.02 -6.57
N GLY A 390 -12.52 12.23 -6.63
CA GLY A 390 -11.54 11.13 -6.65
C GLY A 390 -11.66 10.23 -5.43
N TRP A 391 -11.83 10.81 -4.24
CA TRP A 391 -12.01 10.04 -3.00
C TRP A 391 -13.29 9.20 -3.03
N VAL A 392 -14.46 9.80 -3.35
CA VAL A 392 -15.72 9.04 -3.44
C VAL A 392 -15.66 7.95 -4.50
N ALA A 393 -15.09 8.24 -5.67
CA ALA A 393 -14.91 7.26 -6.75
C ALA A 393 -14.02 6.09 -6.31
N ALA A 394 -12.93 6.36 -5.59
CA ALA A 394 -12.05 5.34 -5.04
C ALA A 394 -12.75 4.47 -4.00
N GLU A 395 -13.61 5.03 -3.13
CA GLU A 395 -14.41 4.25 -2.18
C GLU A 395 -15.39 3.31 -2.90
N ILE A 396 -16.11 3.81 -3.91
CA ILE A 396 -17.01 3.00 -4.76
C ILE A 396 -16.23 1.84 -5.39
N ALA A 397 -15.05 2.14 -5.95
CA ALA A 397 -14.22 1.15 -6.61
C ALA A 397 -13.59 0.16 -5.62
N ARG A 398 -13.27 0.55 -4.39
CA ARG A 398 -12.82 -0.38 -3.33
C ARG A 398 -13.80 -1.52 -3.12
N HIS A 399 -15.09 -1.21 -3.24
CA HIS A 399 -16.19 -2.17 -3.12
C HIS A 399 -16.60 -2.81 -4.45
N ARG A 400 -15.67 -2.85 -5.43
CA ARG A 400 -15.82 -3.47 -6.77
C ARG A 400 -16.80 -2.78 -7.72
N GLY A 401 -17.33 -1.61 -7.35
CA GLY A 401 -18.16 -0.78 -8.21
C GLY A 401 -17.36 -0.06 -9.31
N VAL A 402 -18.09 0.54 -10.25
CA VAL A 402 -17.53 1.44 -11.27
C VAL A 402 -17.91 2.88 -10.95
N GLY A 403 -16.93 3.72 -10.66
CA GLY A 403 -17.13 5.17 -10.53
C GLY A 403 -16.88 5.86 -11.87
N ILE A 404 -17.92 6.42 -12.50
CA ILE A 404 -17.78 7.22 -13.72
C ILE A 404 -17.79 8.70 -13.34
N CYS A 405 -16.66 9.38 -13.49
CA CYS A 405 -16.47 10.77 -13.11
C CYS A 405 -16.36 11.65 -14.35
N CYS A 406 -16.98 12.83 -14.37
CA CYS A 406 -16.81 13.77 -15.49
C CYS A 406 -16.59 15.25 -15.08
N PRO A 407 -15.68 15.55 -14.13
CA PRO A 407 -15.31 16.94 -13.84
C PRO A 407 -14.53 17.60 -15.00
N ILE A 408 -14.31 18.91 -14.91
CA ILE A 408 -13.39 19.61 -15.83
C ILE A 408 -11.94 19.20 -15.54
N ALA A 409 -11.57 19.08 -14.26
CA ALA A 409 -10.24 18.71 -13.77
C ALA A 409 -9.07 19.36 -14.55
N PRO A 410 -8.99 20.71 -14.54
CA PRO A 410 -8.06 21.44 -15.40
C PRO A 410 -6.59 21.22 -15.05
N TYR A 411 -6.26 20.88 -13.81
CA TYR A 411 -4.87 20.76 -13.36
C TYR A 411 -4.43 19.30 -13.28
N ALA A 412 -3.22 19.01 -13.76
CA ALA A 412 -2.64 17.66 -13.81
C ALA A 412 -2.47 17.05 -12.41
N ALA A 413 -2.05 17.86 -11.43
CA ALA A 413 -1.85 17.39 -10.06
C ALA A 413 -3.13 16.83 -9.43
N ALA A 414 -4.28 17.44 -9.70
CA ALA A 414 -5.56 16.98 -9.18
C ALA A 414 -6.01 15.67 -9.85
N ARG A 415 -5.75 15.49 -11.14
CA ARG A 415 -5.99 14.22 -11.86
C ARG A 415 -5.09 13.10 -11.34
N ALA A 416 -3.80 13.39 -11.15
CA ALA A 416 -2.85 12.45 -10.57
C ALA A 416 -3.27 12.00 -9.16
N THR A 417 -3.71 12.94 -8.32
CA THR A 417 -4.26 12.63 -6.99
C THR A 417 -5.46 11.68 -7.07
N ALA A 418 -6.39 11.89 -8.01
CA ALA A 418 -7.54 10.99 -8.18
C ALA A 418 -7.11 9.59 -8.66
N ARG A 419 -6.12 9.50 -9.56
CA ARG A 419 -5.51 8.23 -9.99
C ARG A 419 -4.87 7.50 -8.81
N GLU A 420 -4.07 8.19 -8.00
CA GLU A 420 -3.43 7.64 -6.81
C GLU A 420 -4.44 7.11 -5.79
N MET A 421 -5.54 7.84 -5.55
CA MET A 421 -6.61 7.39 -4.66
C MET A 421 -7.26 6.07 -5.13
N ALA A 422 -7.55 5.96 -6.43
CA ALA A 422 -8.13 4.74 -7.00
C ALA A 422 -7.17 3.55 -6.88
N LEU A 423 -5.89 3.75 -7.22
CA LEU A 423 -4.86 2.71 -7.11
C LEU A 423 -4.65 2.27 -5.65
N ALA A 424 -4.61 3.22 -4.71
CA ALA A 424 -4.53 2.93 -3.28
C ALA A 424 -5.75 2.18 -2.75
N ALA A 425 -6.92 2.35 -3.36
CA ALA A 425 -8.12 1.57 -3.07
C ALA A 425 -8.12 0.16 -3.68
N GLY A 426 -7.07 -0.22 -4.43
CA GLY A 426 -6.98 -1.51 -5.13
C GLY A 426 -7.81 -1.57 -6.41
N ALA A 427 -8.20 -0.42 -6.97
CA ALA A 427 -9.01 -0.31 -8.17
C ALA A 427 -8.20 0.08 -9.42
N GLY A 428 -8.78 -0.15 -10.59
CA GLY A 428 -8.30 0.44 -11.84
C GLY A 428 -8.63 1.92 -11.96
N PHE A 429 -7.89 2.62 -12.82
CA PHE A 429 -8.17 3.99 -13.21
C PHE A 429 -7.95 4.16 -14.70
N VAL A 430 -8.95 4.70 -15.40
CA VAL A 430 -8.90 5.00 -16.84
C VAL A 430 -9.19 6.47 -17.04
N LEU A 431 -8.20 7.22 -17.53
CA LEU A 431 -8.31 8.63 -17.85
C LEU A 431 -8.75 8.82 -19.31
N VAL A 432 -9.94 9.36 -19.50
CA VAL A 432 -10.48 9.69 -20.83
C VAL A 432 -10.40 11.20 -21.03
N HIS A 433 -9.53 11.65 -21.94
CA HIS A 433 -9.45 13.05 -22.33
C HIS A 433 -10.44 13.34 -23.46
N VAL A 434 -11.46 14.15 -23.16
CA VAL A 434 -12.40 14.67 -24.15
C VAL A 434 -11.85 16.00 -24.70
N ALA A 435 -10.91 15.86 -25.63
CA ALA A 435 -10.06 16.88 -26.23
C ALA A 435 -10.76 17.72 -27.32
N THR A 436 -12.02 18.08 -27.08
CA THR A 436 -12.76 18.93 -28.03
C THR A 436 -12.21 20.35 -27.98
N PRO A 437 -11.87 20.97 -29.13
CA PRO A 437 -11.32 22.32 -29.18
C PRO A 437 -12.19 23.37 -28.46
N LEU A 438 -11.55 24.41 -27.92
CA LEU A 438 -12.22 25.48 -27.19
C LEU A 438 -13.28 26.17 -28.04
N GLU A 439 -12.97 26.43 -29.31
CA GLU A 439 -13.86 27.12 -30.25
C GLU A 439 -15.17 26.35 -30.43
N VAL A 440 -15.09 25.02 -30.53
CA VAL A 440 -16.26 24.13 -30.62
C VAL A 440 -17.01 24.10 -29.29
N CYS A 441 -16.30 24.09 -28.16
CA CYS A 441 -16.90 24.15 -26.83
C CYS A 441 -17.67 25.47 -26.60
N GLU A 442 -17.14 26.60 -27.06
CA GLU A 442 -17.80 27.91 -27.01
C GLU A 442 -19.06 27.96 -27.88
N GLN A 443 -19.01 27.38 -29.09
CA GLN A 443 -20.20 27.26 -29.94
C GLN A 443 -21.31 26.43 -29.28
N ARG A 444 -20.93 25.44 -28.46
CA ARG A 444 -21.84 24.54 -27.74
C ARG A 444 -22.22 25.04 -26.34
N ASP A 445 -21.99 26.32 -26.00
CA ASP A 445 -22.14 26.90 -24.64
C ASP A 445 -23.58 26.92 -24.09
N ARG A 446 -24.14 25.75 -23.81
CA ARG A 446 -25.51 25.58 -23.27
C ARG A 446 -25.70 26.23 -21.92
N LYS A 447 -24.62 26.48 -21.17
CA LYS A 447 -24.68 27.08 -19.82
C LYS A 447 -24.43 28.59 -19.83
N GLY A 448 -24.12 29.18 -21.00
CA GLY A 448 -23.77 30.59 -21.14
C GLY A 448 -22.51 30.99 -20.38
N LEU A 449 -21.64 30.04 -20.02
CA LEU A 449 -20.45 30.30 -19.19
C LEU A 449 -19.36 31.01 -19.99
N TYR A 450 -19.14 30.59 -21.23
CA TYR A 450 -18.16 31.20 -22.11
C TYR A 450 -18.61 32.59 -22.54
N ALA A 451 -19.89 32.75 -22.90
CA ALA A 451 -20.44 34.06 -23.25
C ALA A 451 -20.28 35.07 -22.11
N ARG A 452 -20.56 34.67 -20.86
CA ARG A 452 -20.38 35.51 -19.67
C ARG A 452 -18.92 35.82 -19.38
N ALA A 453 -18.02 34.85 -19.56
CA ALA A 453 -16.58 35.06 -19.39
C ALA A 453 -16.02 36.05 -20.42
N ARG A 454 -16.36 35.87 -21.71
CA ARG A 454 -15.98 36.79 -22.79
C ARG A 454 -16.53 38.21 -22.58
N ALA A 455 -17.68 38.35 -21.92
CA ALA A 455 -18.25 39.63 -21.53
C ALA A 455 -17.66 40.24 -20.24
N GLY A 456 -16.67 39.58 -19.60
CA GLY A 456 -16.07 40.03 -18.34
C GLY A 456 -16.95 39.85 -17.09
N LEU A 457 -18.07 39.14 -17.21
CA LEU A 457 -19.05 38.91 -16.14
C LEU A 457 -18.77 37.65 -15.31
N LEU A 458 -17.76 36.86 -15.69
CA LEU A 458 -17.30 35.66 -15.01
C LEU A 458 -15.77 35.58 -15.12
N THR A 459 -15.07 35.57 -14.00
CA THR A 459 -13.60 35.44 -13.96
C THR A 459 -13.20 34.01 -13.63
N GLY A 460 -11.98 33.62 -14.03
CA GLY A 460 -11.45 32.28 -13.76
C GLY A 460 -12.13 31.18 -14.56
N MET A 461 -12.58 31.50 -15.79
CA MET A 461 -13.18 30.52 -16.70
C MET A 461 -12.09 29.68 -17.36
N THR A 462 -12.19 28.36 -17.21
CA THR A 462 -11.21 27.42 -17.75
C THR A 462 -11.18 27.46 -19.28
N GLY A 463 -10.00 27.63 -19.86
CA GLY A 463 -9.77 27.83 -21.28
C GLY A 463 -9.84 29.30 -21.73
N ILE A 464 -10.23 30.24 -20.85
CA ILE A 464 -10.23 31.68 -21.11
C ILE A 464 -9.18 32.38 -20.24
N ASP A 465 -9.47 32.52 -18.94
CA ASP A 465 -8.62 33.22 -17.97
C ASP A 465 -7.94 32.26 -16.97
N ASP A 466 -8.39 31.01 -16.90
CA ASP A 466 -7.82 29.93 -16.09
C ASP A 466 -7.34 28.81 -17.03
N PRO A 467 -6.12 28.27 -16.89
CA PRO A 467 -5.58 27.29 -17.83
C PRO A 467 -6.31 25.94 -17.77
N TYR A 468 -6.26 25.23 -18.88
CA TYR A 468 -6.54 23.79 -18.94
C TYR A 468 -5.22 23.08 -19.29
N GLU A 469 -4.64 22.36 -18.32
CA GLU A 469 -3.43 21.59 -18.53
C GLU A 469 -3.80 20.28 -19.21
N GLU A 470 -3.58 20.20 -20.52
CA GLU A 470 -3.90 19.03 -21.33
C GLU A 470 -3.23 17.75 -20.77
N PRO A 471 -3.98 16.65 -20.59
CA PRO A 471 -3.41 15.38 -20.13
C PRO A 471 -2.41 14.80 -21.14
N THR A 472 -1.21 14.47 -20.66
CA THR A 472 -0.18 13.74 -21.42
C THR A 472 -0.19 12.23 -21.14
N ASP A 473 -0.97 11.80 -20.14
CA ASP A 473 -1.07 10.43 -19.62
C ASP A 473 -2.48 9.84 -19.80
N ALA A 474 -3.28 10.37 -20.73
CA ALA A 474 -4.62 9.86 -21.01
C ALA A 474 -4.56 8.43 -21.58
N ASP A 475 -5.41 7.55 -21.03
CA ASP A 475 -5.56 6.17 -21.51
C ASP A 475 -6.36 6.14 -22.83
N LEU A 476 -7.26 7.13 -23.03
CA LEU A 476 -8.02 7.34 -24.25
C LEU A 476 -8.20 8.85 -24.51
N VAL A 477 -8.04 9.27 -25.77
CA VAL A 477 -8.28 10.66 -26.21
C VAL A 477 -9.41 10.67 -27.24
N LEU A 478 -10.40 11.54 -27.06
CA LEU A 478 -11.55 11.70 -27.93
C LEU A 478 -11.71 13.18 -28.32
N ASP A 479 -11.72 13.46 -29.63
CA ASP A 479 -12.21 14.72 -30.16
C ASP A 479 -13.68 14.55 -30.59
N THR A 480 -14.58 15.39 -30.06
CA THR A 480 -16.02 15.30 -30.33
C THR A 480 -16.50 16.30 -31.38
N THR A 481 -15.58 16.88 -32.16
CA THR A 481 -15.91 17.82 -33.23
C THR A 481 -16.83 17.16 -34.26
N ASP A 482 -16.39 16.02 -34.83
CA ASP A 482 -17.13 15.25 -35.84
C ASP A 482 -17.54 13.85 -35.37
N LEU A 483 -17.24 13.50 -34.12
CA LEU A 483 -17.57 12.20 -33.53
C LEU A 483 -18.99 12.20 -32.98
N SER A 484 -19.81 11.23 -33.41
CA SER A 484 -21.15 11.07 -32.86
C SER A 484 -21.09 10.63 -31.38
N VAL A 485 -22.16 10.89 -30.63
CA VAL A 485 -22.25 10.44 -29.23
C VAL A 485 -22.15 8.92 -29.13
N ALA A 486 -22.79 8.20 -30.06
CA ALA A 486 -22.76 6.74 -30.10
C ALA A 486 -21.34 6.22 -30.33
N ASP A 487 -20.62 6.79 -31.30
CA ASP A 487 -19.24 6.38 -31.59
C ASP A 487 -18.28 6.71 -30.44
N ALA A 488 -18.47 7.87 -29.79
CA ALA A 488 -17.68 8.25 -28.61
C ALA A 488 -17.90 7.28 -27.44
N VAL A 489 -19.14 6.88 -27.18
CA VAL A 489 -19.46 5.88 -26.15
C VAL A 489 -18.86 4.51 -26.50
N GLN A 490 -18.99 4.09 -27.76
CA GLN A 490 -18.41 2.83 -28.24
C GLN A 490 -16.88 2.82 -28.15
N ALA A 491 -16.20 3.93 -28.43
CA ALA A 491 -14.76 4.04 -28.28
C ALA A 491 -14.33 3.81 -26.82
N VAL A 492 -15.05 4.37 -25.84
CA VAL A 492 -14.78 4.13 -24.42
C VAL A 492 -15.06 2.68 -24.05
N LEU A 493 -16.20 2.11 -24.45
CA LEU A 493 -16.53 0.70 -24.19
C LEU A 493 -15.52 -0.27 -24.78
N HIS A 494 -15.07 -0.01 -26.01
CA HIS A 494 -14.07 -0.81 -26.69
C HIS A 494 -12.75 -0.79 -25.92
N HIS A 495 -12.27 0.40 -25.53
CA HIS A 495 -11.06 0.52 -24.71
C HIS A 495 -11.18 -0.26 -23.38
N LEU A 496 -12.32 -0.15 -22.69
CA LEU A 496 -12.57 -0.90 -21.45
C LEU A 496 -12.62 -2.42 -21.66
N THR A 497 -13.05 -2.87 -22.84
CA THR A 497 -13.10 -4.28 -23.22
C THR A 497 -11.71 -4.83 -23.53
N GLU A 498 -10.95 -4.12 -24.36
CA GLU A 498 -9.57 -4.50 -24.73
C GLU A 498 -8.64 -4.58 -23.52
N THR A 499 -8.86 -3.69 -22.53
CA THR A 499 -8.08 -3.65 -21.29
C THR A 499 -8.60 -4.60 -20.19
N GLY A 500 -9.70 -5.32 -20.48
CA GLY A 500 -10.25 -6.39 -19.65
C GLY A 500 -11.12 -5.95 -18.46
N TRP A 501 -11.55 -4.69 -18.43
CA TRP A 501 -12.39 -4.14 -17.36
C TRP A 501 -13.88 -4.45 -17.50
N VAL A 502 -14.32 -4.67 -18.74
CA VAL A 502 -15.71 -4.99 -19.10
C VAL A 502 -15.68 -6.16 -20.08
N GLU A 503 -16.67 -7.06 -19.99
CA GLU A 503 -16.95 -8.03 -21.05
C GLU A 503 -18.16 -7.50 -21.83
N LEU A 504 -18.01 -7.28 -23.13
CA LEU A 504 -19.18 -7.03 -23.97
C LEU A 504 -19.85 -8.38 -24.22
N THR A 505 -20.89 -8.66 -23.44
CA THR A 505 -21.86 -9.68 -23.84
C THR A 505 -22.59 -9.11 -25.06
N ILE A 506 -22.24 -9.56 -26.26
CA ILE A 506 -23.04 -9.26 -27.45
C ILE A 506 -24.43 -9.84 -27.14
N ALA A 507 -25.40 -8.97 -26.86
CA ALA A 507 -26.79 -9.36 -26.84
C ALA A 507 -27.06 -9.93 -28.24
N SER A 508 -27.21 -11.26 -28.33
CA SER A 508 -27.77 -11.88 -29.52
C SER A 508 -29.16 -11.31 -29.68
N ALA A 509 -29.29 -10.38 -30.63
CA ALA A 509 -30.55 -9.73 -31.00
C ALA A 509 -31.59 -10.74 -31.48
#